data_AF-A0A966GTW5-F1
#
_entry.id   AF-A0A966GTW5-F1
#
_cell.length_a   1.000
_cell.length_b   1.000
_cell.length_c   1.000
_cell.angle_alpha   90.00
_cell.angle_beta   90.00
_cell.angle_gamma   90.00
#
_symmetry.space_group_name_H-M   'P 1'
#
loop_
_entity.id
_entity.type
_entity.pdbx_description
1 polymer ?
#
loop_
_entity_poly.entity_id
_entity_poly.type
_entity_poly.pdbx_seq_one_letter_code
_entity_poly.pdbx_strand_id
1 'polypeptide(L)'
;MTDTTIIVQKVADNSLLLDSINRKLSTLQYDQLHPPTNQPVALWIPLLAAIVGGLLVWAGQAIERTMKRKNEKRNSLLEIYSYCRKLEAAMKNHYRELAMAKLHVEYWWYCYTINPGPTPEQSRAYEEHLKSQAFAREIERSIGNTKADFIGHVRKFEMIEQLPEGVQAHLEVISNLSNARAKTYDKSIDYNTLRNETVYADEEQLRNTYYKNLDSFKTINEILKKNFRKTIEL
;
A
#
# COMPACT_ATOMS: atom_id res chain seq x y z
N MET A 1 -35.33 -20.46 -55.68
CA MET A 1 -35.08 -21.92 -55.70
C MET A 1 -33.59 -22.18 -55.89
N THR A 2 -32.75 -21.71 -54.96
CA THR A 2 -31.28 -21.75 -55.08
C THR A 2 -30.56 -22.08 -53.78
N ASP A 3 -31.27 -22.22 -52.65
CA ASP A 3 -30.66 -22.46 -51.34
C ASP A 3 -30.53 -23.94 -50.96
N THR A 4 -31.38 -24.82 -51.48
CA THR A 4 -31.33 -26.25 -51.13
C THR A 4 -30.18 -27.00 -51.80
N THR A 5 -29.78 -26.61 -53.02
CA THR A 5 -28.65 -27.21 -53.74
C THR A 5 -27.30 -26.91 -53.09
N ILE A 6 -27.12 -25.70 -52.54
CA ILE A 6 -25.88 -25.30 -51.84
C ILE A 6 -25.70 -26.09 -50.54
N ILE A 7 -26.79 -26.34 -49.81
CA ILE A 7 -26.74 -27.10 -48.55
C ILE A 7 -26.40 -28.58 -48.82
N VAL A 8 -27.00 -29.20 -49.84
CA VAL A 8 -26.72 -30.61 -50.19
C VAL A 8 -25.28 -30.80 -50.64
N GLN A 9 -24.72 -29.87 -51.40
CA GLN A 9 -23.33 -29.95 -51.86
C GLN A 9 -22.33 -29.81 -50.70
N LYS A 10 -22.61 -28.91 -49.74
CA LYS A 10 -21.78 -28.73 -48.55
C LYS A 10 -21.82 -29.93 -47.59
N VAL A 11 -22.95 -30.64 -47.52
CA VAL A 11 -23.08 -31.89 -46.75
C VAL A 11 -22.30 -33.02 -47.43
N ALA A 12 -22.35 -33.12 -48.77
CA ALA A 12 -21.58 -34.10 -49.52
C ALA A 12 -20.06 -33.88 -49.40
N ASP A 13 -19.60 -32.63 -49.47
CA ASP A 13 -18.19 -32.28 -49.29
C ASP A 13 -17.71 -32.62 -47.88
N ASN A 14 -18.54 -32.36 -46.86
CA ASN A 14 -18.22 -32.73 -45.47
C ASN A 14 -18.21 -34.24 -45.25
N SER A 15 -19.08 -35.02 -45.90
CA SER A 15 -19.05 -36.48 -45.81
C SER A 15 -17.80 -37.06 -46.47
N LEU A 16 -17.36 -36.52 -47.60
CA LEU A 16 -16.12 -36.94 -48.26
C LEU A 16 -14.88 -36.60 -47.42
N LEU A 17 -14.92 -35.46 -46.72
CA LEU A 17 -13.86 -35.05 -45.80
C LEU A 17 -13.81 -35.96 -44.57
N LEU A 18 -14.97 -36.35 -44.03
CA LEU A 18 -15.09 -37.29 -42.93
C LEU A 18 -14.60 -38.70 -43.31
N ASP A 19 -14.97 -39.19 -44.50
CA ASP A 19 -14.49 -40.47 -45.01
C ASP A 19 -12.99 -40.46 -45.29
N SER A 20 -12.45 -39.33 -45.78
CA SER A 20 -11.01 -39.13 -45.92
C SER A 20 -10.30 -39.17 -44.56
N ILE A 21 -10.86 -38.56 -43.52
CA ILE A 21 -10.27 -38.55 -42.18
C ILE A 21 -10.35 -39.95 -41.58
N ASN A 22 -11.50 -40.63 -41.69
CA ASN A 22 -11.68 -41.99 -41.20
C ASN A 22 -10.74 -42.98 -41.90
N ARG A 23 -10.57 -42.89 -43.23
CA ARG A 23 -9.57 -43.68 -43.95
C ARG A 23 -8.17 -43.41 -43.43
N LYS A 24 -7.77 -42.13 -43.30
CA LYS A 24 -6.44 -41.76 -42.77
C LYS A 24 -6.21 -42.25 -41.34
N LEU A 25 -7.24 -42.20 -40.49
CA LEU A 25 -7.16 -42.68 -39.11
C LEU A 25 -7.04 -44.21 -39.08
N SER A 26 -7.84 -44.92 -39.89
CA SER A 26 -7.78 -46.37 -39.99
C SER A 26 -6.45 -46.88 -40.55
N THR A 27 -5.84 -46.17 -41.51
CA THR A 27 -4.49 -46.49 -42.01
C THR A 27 -3.42 -46.22 -40.96
N LEU A 28 -3.52 -45.13 -40.19
CA LEU A 28 -2.59 -44.87 -39.08
C LEU A 28 -2.69 -45.92 -37.97
N GLN A 29 -3.89 -46.41 -37.68
CA GLN A 29 -4.12 -47.49 -36.72
C GLN A 29 -3.56 -48.83 -37.24
N TYR A 30 -3.73 -49.12 -38.53
CA TYR A 30 -3.17 -50.30 -39.19
C TYR A 30 -1.65 -50.28 -39.20
N ASP A 31 -1.03 -49.14 -39.52
CA ASP A 31 0.42 -48.94 -39.53
C ASP A 31 1.05 -48.99 -38.13
N GLN A 32 0.30 -48.63 -37.07
CA GLN A 32 0.71 -48.83 -35.67
C GLN A 32 0.67 -50.30 -35.24
N LEU A 33 -0.30 -51.07 -35.74
CA LEU A 33 -0.49 -52.49 -35.39
C LEU A 33 0.43 -53.41 -36.20
N HIS A 34 0.83 -53.03 -37.41
CA HIS A 34 1.69 -53.81 -38.31
C HIS A 34 2.87 -52.96 -38.80
N PRO A 35 3.89 -52.73 -37.97
CA PRO A 35 5.03 -51.93 -38.38
C PRO A 35 5.77 -52.63 -39.53
N PRO A 36 6.03 -51.94 -40.67
CA PRO A 36 6.84 -52.51 -41.74
C PRO A 36 8.22 -52.88 -41.20
N THR A 37 8.61 -54.14 -41.36
CA THR A 37 9.76 -54.80 -40.72
C THR A 37 11.14 -54.26 -41.08
N ASN A 38 11.25 -53.15 -41.84
CA ASN A 38 12.52 -52.51 -42.18
C ASN A 38 12.34 -51.00 -42.43
N GLN A 39 11.83 -50.27 -41.44
CA GLN A 39 12.06 -48.83 -41.40
C GLN A 39 13.05 -48.52 -40.28
N PRO A 40 14.22 -47.92 -40.56
CA PRO A 40 14.98 -47.30 -39.48
C PRO A 40 14.07 -46.22 -38.91
N VAL A 41 13.44 -46.50 -37.77
CA VAL A 41 12.67 -45.49 -37.03
C VAL A 41 13.62 -44.34 -36.83
N ALA A 42 13.41 -43.27 -37.61
CA ALA A 42 14.40 -42.23 -37.78
C ALA A 42 14.69 -41.67 -36.39
N LEU A 43 15.92 -41.88 -35.89
CA LEU A 43 16.45 -41.38 -34.61
C LEU A 43 16.11 -39.88 -34.38
N TRP A 44 15.85 -39.17 -35.46
CA TRP A 44 15.38 -37.80 -35.53
C TRP A 44 14.00 -37.53 -34.91
N ILE A 45 13.04 -38.46 -34.96
CA ILE A 45 11.70 -38.25 -34.39
C ILE A 45 11.74 -38.11 -32.86
N PRO A 46 12.33 -39.06 -32.09
CA PRO A 46 12.47 -38.89 -30.65
C PRO A 46 13.38 -37.71 -30.27
N LEU A 47 14.40 -37.40 -31.09
CA LEU A 47 15.24 -36.21 -30.89
C LEU A 47 14.44 -34.91 -31.03
N LEU A 48 13.63 -34.77 -32.09
CA LEU A 48 12.76 -33.60 -32.31
C LEU A 48 11.70 -33.50 -31.22
N ALA A 49 11.08 -34.62 -30.82
CA ALA A 49 10.12 -34.65 -29.73
C ALA A 49 10.76 -34.21 -28.39
N ALA A 50 12.00 -34.65 -28.11
CA ALA A 50 12.74 -34.22 -26.92
C ALA A 50 13.09 -32.73 -26.97
N ILE A 51 13.46 -32.18 -28.12
CA ILE A 51 13.75 -30.74 -28.30
C ILE A 51 12.48 -29.91 -28.10
N VAL A 52 11.36 -30.29 -28.72
CA VAL A 52 10.07 -29.59 -28.57
C VAL A 52 9.57 -29.68 -27.13
N GLY A 53 9.66 -30.85 -26.51
CA GLY A 53 9.34 -31.05 -25.09
C GLY A 53 10.21 -30.19 -24.16
N GLY A 54 11.52 -30.12 -24.43
CA GLY A 54 12.46 -29.28 -23.69
C GLY A 54 12.14 -27.78 -23.83
N LEU A 55 11.81 -27.32 -25.04
CA LEU A 55 11.39 -25.95 -25.31
C LEU A 55 10.08 -25.58 -24.59
N LEU A 56 9.10 -26.49 -24.57
CA LEU A 56 7.84 -26.31 -23.85
C LEU A 56 8.06 -26.19 -22.34
N VAL A 57 8.90 -27.04 -21.75
CA VAL A 57 9.24 -26.97 -20.32
C VAL A 57 9.97 -25.66 -20.01
N TRP A 58 10.93 -25.25 -20.85
CA TRP A 58 11.65 -23.99 -20.68
C TRP A 58 10.72 -22.79 -20.78
N ALA A 59 9.82 -22.77 -21.77
CA ALA A 59 8.81 -21.72 -21.92
C ALA A 59 7.85 -21.68 -20.73
N GLY A 60 7.38 -22.84 -20.26
CA GLY A 60 6.55 -22.95 -19.06
C GLY A 60 7.23 -22.39 -17.81
N GLN A 61 8.49 -22.78 -17.57
CA GLN A 61 9.29 -22.26 -16.46
C GLN A 61 9.56 -20.75 -16.58
N ALA A 62 9.79 -20.24 -17.80
CA ALA A 62 9.99 -18.81 -18.03
C ALA A 62 8.72 -18.01 -17.72
N ILE A 63 7.54 -18.49 -18.15
CA ILE A 63 6.24 -17.88 -17.83
C ILE A 63 5.99 -17.91 -16.33
N GLU A 64 6.17 -19.06 -15.68
CA GLU A 64 5.95 -19.23 -14.24
C GLU A 64 6.84 -18.29 -13.43
N ARG A 65 8.14 -18.20 -13.75
CA ARG A 65 9.07 -17.28 -13.08
C ARG A 65 8.66 -15.82 -13.28
N THR A 66 8.18 -15.47 -14.47
CA THR A 66 7.73 -14.11 -14.77
C THR A 66 6.47 -13.77 -13.99
N MET A 67 5.48 -14.67 -13.95
CA MET A 67 4.26 -14.51 -13.17
C MET A 67 4.55 -14.41 -11.66
N LYS A 68 5.43 -15.27 -11.16
CA LYS A 68 5.84 -15.26 -9.75
C LYS A 68 6.49 -13.93 -9.37
N ARG A 69 7.45 -13.45 -10.16
CA ARG A 69 8.11 -12.14 -9.96
C ARG A 69 7.12 -10.98 -10.00
N LYS A 70 6.17 -10.99 -10.95
CA LYS A 70 5.10 -9.97 -11.04
C LYS A 70 4.23 -9.97 -9.77
N ASN A 71 3.82 -11.16 -9.30
CA ASN A 71 3.01 -11.29 -8.08
C ASN A 71 3.76 -10.87 -6.82
N GLU A 72 5.03 -11.26 -6.66
CA GLU A 72 5.87 -10.84 -5.53
C GLU A 72 6.03 -9.32 -5.50
N LYS A 73 6.33 -8.71 -6.65
CA LYS A 73 6.41 -7.24 -6.79
C LYS A 73 5.09 -6.58 -6.38
N ARG A 74 3.96 -7.06 -6.90
CA ARG A 74 2.63 -6.52 -6.59
C ARG A 74 2.31 -6.63 -5.09
N ASN A 75 2.57 -7.78 -4.48
CA ASN A 75 2.30 -8.01 -3.07
C ASN A 75 3.16 -7.10 -2.20
N SER A 76 4.45 -6.94 -2.53
CA SER A 76 5.36 -6.04 -1.82
C SER A 76 4.90 -4.57 -1.92
N LEU A 77 4.51 -4.10 -3.10
CA LEU A 77 3.98 -2.74 -3.28
C LEU A 77 2.68 -2.52 -2.48
N LEU A 78 1.78 -3.50 -2.48
CA LEU A 78 0.53 -3.44 -1.70
C LEU A 78 0.80 -3.37 -0.20
N GLU A 79 1.71 -4.22 0.28
CA GLU A 79 2.13 -4.24 1.68
C GLU A 79 2.68 -2.88 2.10
N ILE A 80 3.66 -2.35 1.36
CA ILE A 80 4.28 -1.04 1.63
C ILE A 80 3.22 0.06 1.64
N TYR A 81 2.36 0.13 0.62
CA TYR A 81 1.27 1.10 0.55
C TYR A 81 0.33 1.00 1.76
N SER A 82 -0.07 -0.21 2.14
CA SER A 82 -0.94 -0.44 3.30
C SER A 82 -0.29 0.02 4.60
N TYR A 83 1.03 -0.17 4.75
CA TYR A 83 1.79 0.33 5.89
C TYR A 83 1.85 1.86 5.91
N CYS A 84 2.12 2.52 4.78
CA CYS A 84 2.08 3.98 4.69
C CYS A 84 0.71 4.56 5.09
N ARG A 85 -0.39 3.90 4.73
CA ARG A 85 -1.75 4.27 5.16
C ARG A 85 -1.98 4.09 6.66
N LYS A 86 -1.45 3.00 7.25
CA LYS A 86 -1.50 2.79 8.71
C LYS A 86 -0.72 3.87 9.45
N LEU A 87 0.45 4.25 8.95
CA LEU A 87 1.28 5.30 9.55
C LEU A 87 0.63 6.69 9.46
N GLU A 88 -0.06 7.02 8.36
CA GLU A 88 -0.88 8.23 8.26
C GLU A 88 -1.98 8.28 9.34
N ALA A 89 -2.68 7.17 9.55
CA ALA A 89 -3.71 7.08 10.58
C ALA A 89 -3.13 7.17 12.00
N ALA A 90 -1.99 6.53 12.25
CA ALA A 90 -1.25 6.65 13.51
C ALA A 90 -0.83 8.10 13.77
N MET A 91 -0.31 8.79 12.75
CA MET A 91 0.07 10.20 12.84
C MET A 91 -1.11 11.10 13.22
N LYS A 92 -2.30 10.85 12.65
CA LYS A 92 -3.53 11.56 13.02
C LYS A 92 -3.88 11.39 14.50
N ASN A 93 -3.73 10.18 15.04
CA ASN A 93 -3.98 9.91 16.45
C ASN A 93 -2.95 10.59 17.35
N HIS A 94 -1.66 10.50 16.99
CA HIS A 94 -0.60 11.18 17.73
C HIS A 94 -0.78 12.70 17.73
N TYR A 95 -1.20 13.32 16.63
CA TYR A 95 -1.50 14.74 16.60
C TYR A 95 -2.70 15.14 17.46
N ARG A 96 -3.74 14.29 17.53
CA ARG A 96 -4.86 14.51 18.45
C ARG A 96 -4.38 14.49 19.90
N GLU A 97 -3.61 13.47 20.27
CA GLU A 97 -3.10 13.30 21.62
C GLU A 97 -2.10 14.39 21.99
N LEU A 98 -1.25 14.83 21.05
CA LEU A 98 -0.29 15.90 21.28
C LEU A 98 -0.98 17.23 21.56
N ALA A 99 -2.07 17.55 20.83
CA ALA A 99 -2.82 18.79 21.04
C ALA A 99 -3.36 18.84 22.47
N MET A 100 -4.02 17.77 22.90
CA MET A 100 -4.52 17.62 24.27
C MET A 100 -3.39 17.70 25.30
N ALA A 101 -2.30 16.94 25.12
CA ALA A 101 -1.18 16.90 26.06
C ALA A 101 -0.50 18.27 26.22
N LYS A 102 -0.23 18.98 25.11
CA LYS A 102 0.39 20.31 25.19
C LYS A 102 -0.52 21.34 25.86
N LEU A 103 -1.84 21.26 25.68
CA LEU A 103 -2.75 22.16 26.37
C LEU A 103 -2.91 21.83 27.85
N HIS A 104 -2.91 20.55 28.20
CA HIS A 104 -2.89 20.12 29.59
C HIS A 104 -1.65 20.63 30.31
N VAL A 105 -0.47 20.63 29.67
CA VAL A 105 0.75 21.23 30.23
C VAL A 105 0.51 22.68 30.65
N GLU A 106 -0.03 23.50 29.75
CA GLU A 106 -0.27 24.93 29.99
C GLU A 106 -1.41 25.17 30.99
N TYR A 107 -2.47 24.35 30.94
CA TYR A 107 -3.59 24.41 31.87
C TYR A 107 -3.18 24.07 33.31
N TRP A 108 -2.41 23.00 33.51
CA TRP A 108 -1.93 22.63 34.84
C TRP A 108 -0.90 23.61 35.37
N TRP A 109 -0.06 24.17 34.48
CA TRP A 109 0.83 25.27 34.86
C TRP A 109 0.04 26.49 35.33
N TYR A 110 -1.00 26.87 34.59
CA TYR A 110 -1.91 27.93 35.00
C TYR A 110 -2.49 27.66 36.40
N CYS A 111 -3.07 26.48 36.63
CA CYS A 111 -3.64 26.08 37.93
C CYS A 111 -2.63 26.14 39.08
N TYR A 112 -1.38 25.75 38.84
CA TYR A 112 -0.31 25.88 39.81
C TYR A 112 -0.02 27.35 40.17
N THR A 113 -0.02 28.23 39.18
CA THR A 113 0.40 29.63 39.34
C THR A 113 -0.65 30.60 39.87
N ILE A 114 -1.94 30.24 39.83
CA ILE A 114 -3.05 31.06 40.34
C ILE A 114 -3.39 30.79 41.81
N ASN A 115 -2.97 29.64 42.35
CA ASN A 115 -3.24 29.27 43.74
C ASN A 115 -2.28 29.98 44.71
N PRO A 116 -2.78 30.66 45.76
CA PRO A 116 -1.93 31.34 46.73
C PRO A 116 -1.37 30.35 47.77
N GLY A 117 -0.05 30.18 47.78
CA GLY A 117 0.68 29.41 48.79
C GLY A 117 0.67 27.89 48.58
N PRO A 118 1.53 27.14 49.32
CA PRO A 118 1.71 25.71 49.16
C PRO A 118 0.51 24.92 49.69
N THR A 119 -0.54 24.85 48.88
CA THR A 119 -1.71 23.99 49.14
C THR A 119 -1.48 22.60 48.53
N PRO A 120 -2.14 21.55 49.06
CA PRO A 120 -2.14 20.22 48.43
C PRO A 120 -2.58 20.25 46.95
N GLU A 121 -3.50 21.16 46.61
CA GLU A 121 -3.97 21.39 45.25
C GLU A 121 -2.90 22.00 44.34
N GLN A 122 -2.09 22.93 44.87
CA GLN A 122 -0.95 23.49 44.15
C GLN A 122 0.10 22.40 43.84
N SER A 123 0.44 21.57 44.83
CA SER A 123 1.36 20.44 44.62
C SER A 123 0.85 19.47 43.56
N ARG A 124 -0.44 19.11 43.62
CA ARG A 124 -1.09 18.26 42.61
C ARG A 124 -1.04 18.88 41.22
N ALA A 125 -1.33 20.17 41.08
CA ALA A 125 -1.31 20.85 39.78
C ALA A 125 0.10 20.83 39.16
N TYR A 126 1.15 21.01 39.98
CA TYR A 126 2.53 20.91 39.51
C TYR A 126 2.89 19.48 39.08
N GLU A 127 2.49 18.46 39.83
CA GLU A 127 2.69 17.06 39.44
C GLU A 127 2.00 16.73 38.11
N GLU A 128 0.75 17.14 37.93
CA GLU A 128 0.01 16.93 36.69
C GLU A 128 0.61 17.70 35.50
N HIS A 129 1.17 18.90 35.72
CA HIS A 129 1.95 19.62 34.72
C HIS A 129 3.17 18.80 34.26
N LEU A 130 3.96 18.26 35.20
CA LEU A 130 5.14 17.45 34.88
C LEU A 130 4.76 16.15 34.15
N LYS A 131 3.70 15.46 34.59
CA LYS A 131 3.17 14.27 33.91
C LYS A 131 2.75 14.59 32.48
N SER A 132 2.00 15.68 32.29
CA SER A 132 1.55 16.13 30.97
C SER A 132 2.74 16.51 30.08
N GLN A 133 3.80 17.09 30.65
CA GLN A 133 5.00 17.45 29.92
C GLN A 133 5.78 16.20 29.46
N ALA A 134 5.92 15.20 30.34
CA ALA A 134 6.53 13.93 29.99
C ALA A 134 5.73 13.21 28.89
N PHE A 135 4.41 13.18 29.00
CA PHE A 135 3.52 12.58 28.01
C PHE A 135 3.59 13.28 26.65
N ALA A 136 3.60 14.62 26.63
CA ALA A 136 3.77 15.39 25.40
C ALA A 136 5.09 15.06 24.69
N ARG A 137 6.20 14.94 25.44
CA ARG A 137 7.51 14.57 24.88
C ARG A 137 7.52 13.14 24.32
N GLU A 138 6.84 12.20 24.97
CA GLU A 138 6.69 10.83 24.48
C GLU A 138 5.93 10.78 23.16
N ILE A 139 4.85 11.55 23.04
CA ILE A 139 4.09 11.66 21.79
C ILE A 139 4.94 12.31 20.70
N GLU A 140 5.70 13.37 21.01
CA GLU A 140 6.61 14.00 20.03
C GLU A 140 7.66 13.01 19.52
N ARG A 141 8.19 12.14 20.40
CA ARG A 141 9.09 11.05 20.00
C ARG A 141 8.39 10.05 19.07
N SER A 142 7.16 9.67 19.40
CA SER A 142 6.34 8.75 18.57
C SER A 142 6.03 9.34 17.19
N ILE A 143 5.76 10.64 17.12
CA ILE A 143 5.63 11.38 15.85
C ILE A 143 6.94 11.33 15.06
N GLY A 144 8.08 11.56 15.71
CA GLY A 144 9.40 11.46 15.10
C GLY A 144 9.67 10.09 14.48
N ASN A 145 9.38 9.01 15.23
CA ASN A 145 9.51 7.64 14.74
C ASN A 145 8.57 7.37 13.56
N THR A 146 7.30 7.75 13.69
CA THR A 146 6.29 7.54 12.63
C THR A 146 6.66 8.29 11.34
N LYS A 147 7.23 9.51 11.44
CA LYS A 147 7.79 10.25 10.30
C LYS A 147 8.90 9.45 9.62
N ALA A 148 9.87 8.99 10.39
CA ALA A 148 11.02 8.25 9.87
C ALA A 148 10.59 6.94 9.19
N ASP A 149 9.68 6.19 9.82
CA ASP A 149 9.13 4.95 9.27
C ASP A 149 8.36 5.21 7.96
N PHE A 150 7.54 6.26 7.93
CA PHE A 150 6.79 6.62 6.73
C PHE A 150 7.73 6.94 5.57
N ILE A 151 8.74 7.79 5.80
CA ILE A 151 9.76 8.12 4.79
C ILE A 151 10.48 6.84 4.34
N GLY A 152 10.89 5.98 5.28
CA GLY A 152 11.57 4.72 4.98
C GLY A 152 10.72 3.78 4.10
N HIS A 153 9.42 3.67 4.37
CA HIS A 153 8.51 2.88 3.54
C HIS A 153 8.28 3.49 2.15
N VAL A 154 8.18 4.81 2.03
CA VAL A 154 8.08 5.48 0.72
C VAL A 154 9.35 5.24 -0.11
N ARG A 155 10.53 5.28 0.52
CA ARG A 155 11.80 4.94 -0.15
C ARG A 155 11.85 3.48 -0.62
N LYS A 156 11.36 2.54 0.19
CA LYS A 156 11.23 1.14 -0.22
C LYS A 156 10.30 0.99 -1.43
N PHE A 157 9.22 1.76 -1.50
CA PHE A 157 8.34 1.79 -2.67
C PHE A 157 9.10 2.30 -3.91
N GLU A 158 9.85 3.40 -3.76
CA GLU A 158 10.65 4.02 -4.83
C GLU A 158 11.71 3.07 -5.41
N MET A 159 12.28 2.18 -4.60
CA MET A 159 13.23 1.15 -5.04
C MET A 159 12.58 0.06 -5.93
N ILE A 160 11.27 -0.16 -5.80
CA ILE A 160 10.53 -1.18 -6.54
C ILE A 160 9.84 -0.59 -7.77
N GLU A 161 9.35 0.65 -7.65
CA GLU A 161 8.62 1.37 -8.68
C GLU A 161 9.01 2.85 -8.68
N GLN A 162 9.35 3.39 -9.85
CA GLN A 162 9.76 4.79 -9.98
C GLN A 162 8.60 5.73 -9.61
N LEU A 163 8.88 6.66 -8.71
CA LEU A 163 7.91 7.67 -8.27
C LEU A 163 8.09 8.99 -9.06
N PRO A 164 7.01 9.79 -9.20
CA PRO A 164 7.09 11.10 -9.85
C PRO A 164 7.91 12.11 -9.03
N GLU A 165 8.54 13.08 -9.72
CA GLU A 165 9.49 14.05 -9.15
C GLU A 165 8.95 14.86 -7.94
N GLY A 166 7.63 15.02 -7.81
CA GLY A 166 7.01 15.76 -6.70
C GLY A 166 7.02 15.05 -5.34
N VAL A 167 7.30 13.74 -5.27
CA VAL A 167 7.28 13.00 -3.99
C VAL A 167 8.39 13.49 -3.04
N GLN A 168 9.55 13.85 -3.58
CA GLN A 168 10.69 14.28 -2.77
C GLN A 168 10.41 15.57 -1.99
N ALA A 169 9.77 16.54 -2.64
CA ALA A 169 9.36 17.78 -1.98
C ALA A 169 8.39 17.52 -0.82
N HIS A 170 7.43 16.59 -0.98
CA HIS A 170 6.53 16.23 0.11
C HIS A 170 7.24 15.49 1.25
N LEU A 171 8.22 14.63 0.95
CA LEU A 171 9.03 13.96 1.97
C LEU A 171 9.88 14.96 2.76
N GLU A 172 10.43 15.98 2.10
CA GLU A 172 11.17 17.06 2.76
C GLU A 172 10.26 17.89 3.68
N VAL A 173 9.06 18.25 3.21
CA VAL A 173 8.05 18.90 4.06
C VAL A 173 7.78 18.05 5.29
N ILE A 174 7.53 16.75 5.14
CA ILE A 174 7.31 15.82 6.26
C ILE A 174 8.51 15.81 7.21
N SER A 175 9.73 15.69 6.69
CA SER A 175 10.97 15.69 7.47
C SER A 175 11.12 16.94 8.32
N ASN A 176 10.77 18.10 7.76
CA ASN A 176 10.92 19.40 8.40
C ASN A 176 9.70 19.84 9.23
N LEU A 177 8.64 19.02 9.31
CA LEU A 177 7.48 19.31 10.16
C LEU A 177 7.91 19.53 11.60
N SER A 178 7.55 20.70 12.13
CA SER A 178 7.65 21.04 13.54
C SER A 178 6.26 21.12 14.16
N ASN A 179 6.19 20.78 15.45
CA ASN A 179 4.95 20.87 16.20
C ASN A 179 4.84 22.26 16.82
N ALA A 180 3.76 22.98 16.51
CA ALA A 180 3.38 24.21 17.17
C ALA A 180 3.38 24.06 18.71
N ARG A 181 3.59 25.18 19.40
CA ARG A 181 3.46 25.26 20.86
C ARG A 181 2.01 25.58 21.22
N ALA A 182 1.55 25.10 22.38
CA ALA A 182 0.27 25.53 22.93
C ALA A 182 0.37 26.98 23.41
N LYS A 183 -0.78 27.66 23.53
CA LYS A 183 -0.84 29.01 24.08
C LYS A 183 -0.67 28.93 25.60
N THR A 184 0.12 29.84 26.14
CA THR A 184 0.25 30.06 27.58
C THR A 184 -0.94 30.89 28.07
N TYR A 185 -1.51 30.54 29.22
CA TYR A 185 -2.64 31.27 29.78
C TYR A 185 -2.19 32.37 30.76
N ASP A 186 -2.84 33.53 30.68
CA ASP A 186 -2.61 34.64 31.61
C ASP A 186 -3.41 34.44 32.90
N LYS A 187 -2.81 34.82 34.03
CA LYS A 187 -3.41 34.77 35.38
C LYS A 187 -4.64 35.65 35.55
N SER A 188 -4.82 36.62 34.66
CA SER A 188 -5.98 37.54 34.67
C SER A 188 -7.29 36.88 34.23
N ILE A 189 -7.23 35.71 33.60
CA ILE A 189 -8.41 34.98 33.11
C ILE A 189 -9.13 34.32 34.29
N ASP A 190 -10.47 34.31 34.29
CA ASP A 190 -11.21 33.55 35.31
C ASP A 190 -11.05 32.03 35.11
N TYR A 191 -10.92 31.28 36.21
CA TYR A 191 -10.74 29.84 36.17
C TYR A 191 -11.88 29.09 35.45
N ASN A 192 -13.13 29.49 35.67
CA ASN A 192 -14.28 28.80 35.08
C ASN A 192 -14.38 29.07 33.58
N THR A 193 -14.10 30.31 33.16
CA THR A 193 -14.02 30.67 31.74
C THR A 193 -12.90 29.89 31.04
N LEU A 194 -11.71 29.82 31.66
CA LEU A 194 -10.59 29.08 31.09
C LEU A 194 -10.94 27.60 30.89
N ARG A 195 -11.46 26.95 31.93
CA ARG A 195 -11.75 25.51 31.94
C ARG A 195 -12.84 25.12 30.96
N ASN A 196 -13.91 25.90 30.86
CA ASN A 196 -15.10 25.49 30.12
C ASN A 196 -15.13 26.00 28.67
N GLU A 197 -14.45 27.09 28.35
CA GLU A 197 -14.54 27.74 27.04
C GLU A 197 -13.19 27.79 26.32
N THR A 198 -12.17 28.38 26.95
CA THR A 198 -10.91 28.70 26.27
C THR A 198 -10.09 27.45 25.94
N VAL A 199 -9.95 26.51 26.89
CA VAL A 199 -9.12 25.29 26.70
C VAL A 199 -9.63 24.45 25.54
N TYR A 200 -10.95 24.26 25.42
CA TYR A 200 -11.53 23.47 24.33
C TYR A 200 -11.34 24.14 22.96
N ALA A 201 -11.54 25.46 22.88
CA ALA A 201 -11.33 26.20 21.64
C ALA A 201 -9.85 26.16 21.19
N ASP A 202 -8.92 26.31 22.13
CA ASP A 202 -7.49 26.23 21.84
C ASP A 202 -7.06 24.80 21.46
N GLU A 203 -7.68 23.75 22.02
CA GLU A 203 -7.45 22.35 21.62
C GLU A 203 -7.86 22.11 20.18
N GLU A 204 -9.06 22.55 19.82
CA GLU A 204 -9.53 22.42 18.46
C GLU A 204 -8.65 23.19 17.49
N GLN A 205 -8.24 24.41 17.83
CA GLN A 205 -7.34 25.21 16.99
C GLN A 205 -5.98 24.53 16.79
N LEU A 206 -5.38 24.01 17.86
CA LEU A 206 -4.07 23.35 17.81
C LEU A 206 -4.16 22.03 17.05
N ARG A 207 -5.21 21.23 17.29
CA ARG A 207 -5.50 19.99 16.56
C ARG A 207 -5.66 20.24 15.07
N ASN A 208 -6.44 21.26 14.69
CA ASN A 208 -6.64 21.63 13.29
C ASN A 208 -5.33 22.08 12.62
N THR A 209 -4.46 22.77 13.37
CA THR A 209 -3.13 23.14 12.89
C THR A 209 -2.28 21.89 12.60
N TYR A 210 -2.27 20.91 13.51
CA TYR A 210 -1.56 19.65 13.30
C TYR A 210 -2.15 18.81 12.16
N TYR A 211 -3.46 18.83 11.96
CA TYR A 211 -4.09 18.07 10.87
C TYR A 211 -3.72 18.59 9.48
N LYS A 212 -3.37 19.87 9.34
CA LYS A 212 -2.80 20.39 8.09
C LYS A 212 -1.45 19.76 7.77
N ASN A 213 -0.67 19.38 8.78
CA ASN A 213 0.61 18.69 8.58
C ASN A 213 0.43 17.29 7.94
N LEU A 214 -0.78 16.71 8.00
CA LEU A 214 -1.07 15.43 7.37
C LEU A 214 -1.26 15.51 5.85
N ASP A 215 -1.39 16.71 5.28
CA ASP A 215 -1.72 16.84 3.86
C ASP A 215 -0.63 16.29 2.95
N SER A 216 0.65 16.48 3.30
CA SER A 216 1.77 15.85 2.59
C SER A 216 1.74 14.32 2.67
N PHE A 217 1.32 13.74 3.80
CA PHE A 217 1.16 12.29 3.95
C PHE A 217 0.06 11.76 3.04
N LYS A 218 -1.10 12.44 3.02
CA LYS A 218 -2.24 12.08 2.16
C LYS A 218 -1.87 12.15 0.68
N THR A 219 -1.22 13.23 0.25
CA THR A 219 -0.80 13.40 -1.14
C THR A 219 0.14 12.28 -1.57
N ILE A 220 1.13 11.93 -0.75
CA ILE A 220 2.03 10.80 -1.03
C ILE A 220 1.21 9.49 -1.12
N ASN A 221 0.33 9.21 -0.16
CA ASN A 221 -0.46 7.99 -0.16
C ASN A 221 -1.36 7.87 -1.41
N GLU A 222 -1.95 8.96 -1.89
CA GLU A 222 -2.72 8.94 -3.15
C GLU A 222 -1.82 8.74 -4.38
N ILE A 223 -0.59 9.29 -4.39
CA ILE A 223 0.40 9.02 -5.44
C ILE A 223 0.78 7.53 -5.45
N LEU A 224 1.09 6.95 -4.28
CA LEU A 224 1.44 5.54 -4.15
C LEU A 224 0.31 4.63 -4.64
N LYS A 225 -0.93 4.93 -4.25
CA LYS A 225 -2.13 4.21 -4.68
C LYS A 225 -2.33 4.29 -6.20
N LYS A 226 -2.15 5.46 -6.80
CA LYS A 226 -2.27 5.67 -8.24
C LYS A 226 -1.22 4.87 -9.00
N ASN A 227 0.04 4.90 -8.55
CA ASN A 227 1.11 4.12 -9.17
C ASN A 227 0.89 2.62 -9.01
N PHE A 228 0.51 2.16 -7.82
CA PHE A 228 0.14 0.77 -7.59
C PHE A 228 -0.95 0.27 -8.54
N ARG A 229 -2.00 1.06 -8.78
CA ARG A 229 -3.06 0.72 -9.74
C ARG A 229 -2.53 0.57 -11.17
N LYS A 230 -1.69 1.51 -11.62
CA LYS A 230 -1.05 1.42 -12.94
C LYS A 230 -0.23 0.15 -13.10
N THR A 231 0.51 -0.25 -12.05
CA THR A 231 1.32 -1.49 -12.08
C THR A 231 0.45 -2.75 -12.14
N ILE A 232 -0.82 -2.71 -11.70
CA ILE A 232 -1.75 -3.84 -11.83
C ILE A 232 -2.34 -3.94 -13.24
N GLU A 233 -2.51 -2.80 -13.91
CA GLU A 233 -3.14 -2.72 -15.24
C GLU A 233 -2.18 -3.06 -16.40
N LEU A 234 -0.87 -3.24 -16.12
CA LEU A 234 0.21 -3.58 -17.07
C LEU A 234 0.81 -5.00 -16.86
#